data_AF-A0A3P6T2Y3-F1
#
_entry.id   AF-A0A3P6T2Y3-F1
#
_cell.length_a   1.000
_cell.length_b   1.000
_cell.length_c   1.000
_cell.angle_alpha   90.00
_cell.angle_beta   90.00
_cell.angle_gamma   90.00
#
_symmetry.space_group_name_H-M   'P 1'
#
loop_
_entity.id
_entity.type
_entity.pdbx_description
1 polymer ?
#
loop_
_entity_poly.entity_id
_entity_poly.type
_entity_poly.pdbx_seq_one_letter_code
_entity_poly.pdbx_strand_id
1 'polypeptide(L)'
;MDAIIQGPLFDRLRRFKPGIFSKLIPVGGDIMEEGLGLNQLDMQTICDEVSIVFHCAASVKFDEALRISIEMNVLGTQRLVALCHMIKNLLVLVHVSTAYANCDKSEILEIIYPPPVPQNKLFEAINWMDDVVIDAITPHLLGKRPNTYTLTKALAEVQLMEDARRLPVIIVRPSIIGAMWQDPLPGWTDNYNGPTGIFAACGKGVLTNMCGSSSAKADIIPVDIVSNLMIVAAAHRTYTEYESIPVIHCCSGALNPVQWAFIVNFIERFFRAYPLNECYRIPSTHFHSSRLLFEFNFYLKHMGPAYLIDLLNAFWGPKIRFTRIYKKVLRLVETLHYFTTRGWDFDSKGLIKLWETTSEEDKKIFNFDVRQLDWDSYLFDYLMGVKRYVVKDRLDELPKARRNLSWLKLYASVFNAFIWWISIRMFARQRSRRYRWFSGSIGFLLTYIWSNYNFRPPVRLKSLEEYKQRTSF
;
A
#
# COMPACT_ATOMS: atom_id res chain seq x y z
N MET A 1 -17.89 -1.98 15.80
CA MET A 1 -16.82 -1.97 16.83
C MET A 1 -16.44 -3.38 17.25
N ASP A 2 -17.39 -4.23 17.68
CA ASP A 2 -17.11 -5.59 18.15
C ASP A 2 -16.26 -6.43 17.18
N ALA A 3 -16.58 -6.39 15.88
CA ALA A 3 -15.79 -7.10 14.88
C ALA A 3 -14.31 -6.66 14.82
N ILE A 4 -14.01 -5.39 15.10
CA ILE A 4 -12.64 -4.84 15.12
C ILE A 4 -11.90 -5.37 16.34
N ILE A 5 -12.51 -5.26 17.53
CA ILE A 5 -11.90 -5.70 18.79
C ILE A 5 -11.78 -7.22 18.91
N GLN A 6 -12.40 -8.00 18.03
CA GLN A 6 -12.20 -9.45 17.90
C GLN A 6 -11.06 -9.81 16.92
N GLY A 7 -10.50 -8.84 16.20
CA GLY A 7 -9.39 -9.05 15.29
C GLY A 7 -8.10 -9.50 16.00
N PRO A 8 -7.15 -10.10 15.26
CA PRO A 8 -5.92 -10.65 15.83
C PRO A 8 -5.01 -9.59 16.47
N LEU A 9 -5.08 -8.34 15.98
CA LEU A 9 -4.32 -7.22 16.54
C LEU A 9 -4.60 -7.00 18.04
N PHE A 10 -5.82 -7.31 18.47
CA PHE A 10 -6.27 -7.12 19.85
C PHE A 10 -6.19 -8.40 20.71
N ASP A 11 -5.67 -9.52 20.19
CA ASP A 11 -5.55 -10.79 20.93
C ASP A 11 -4.81 -10.62 22.26
N ARG A 12 -3.67 -9.91 22.23
CA ARG A 12 -2.87 -9.62 23.42
C ARG A 12 -3.69 -8.86 24.47
N LEU A 13 -4.45 -7.84 24.05
CA LEU A 13 -5.28 -7.06 24.98
C LEU A 13 -6.44 -7.89 25.54
N ARG A 14 -7.10 -8.71 24.72
CA ARG A 14 -8.14 -9.63 25.18
C ARG A 14 -7.62 -10.65 26.20
N ARG A 15 -6.40 -11.16 26.02
CA ARG A 15 -5.79 -12.14 26.94
C ARG A 15 -5.31 -11.51 28.24
N PHE A 16 -4.58 -10.40 28.17
CA PHE A 16 -3.85 -9.87 29.32
C PHE A 16 -4.52 -8.67 30.01
N LYS A 17 -5.41 -7.94 29.32
CA LYS A 17 -6.12 -6.76 29.85
C LYS A 17 -7.53 -6.64 29.27
N PRO A 18 -8.43 -7.63 29.46
CA PRO A 18 -9.75 -7.62 28.83
C PRO A 18 -10.61 -6.41 29.21
N GLY A 19 -10.43 -5.87 30.43
CA GLY A 19 -11.15 -4.66 30.86
C GLY A 19 -10.74 -3.38 30.11
N ILE A 20 -9.67 -3.37 29.32
CA ILE A 20 -9.20 -2.16 28.63
C ILE A 20 -10.22 -1.62 27.62
N PHE A 21 -11.07 -2.50 27.07
CA PHE A 21 -12.08 -2.11 26.09
C PHE A 21 -13.20 -1.27 26.69
N SER A 22 -13.35 -1.21 28.02
CA SER A 22 -14.31 -0.30 28.68
C SER A 22 -13.94 1.18 28.49
N LYS A 23 -12.71 1.48 28.09
CA LYS A 23 -12.27 2.84 27.75
C LYS A 23 -12.68 3.28 26.34
N LEU A 24 -13.17 2.34 25.52
CA LEU A 24 -13.55 2.64 24.15
C LEU A 24 -15.04 2.98 24.08
N ILE A 25 -15.34 4.21 23.68
CA ILE A 25 -16.70 4.71 23.52
C ILE A 25 -16.94 4.90 22.01
N PRO A 26 -17.71 4.03 21.35
CA PRO A 26 -18.04 4.22 19.94
C PRO A 26 -19.02 5.39 19.79
N VAL A 27 -18.70 6.30 18.90
CA VAL A 27 -19.57 7.41 18.52
C VAL A 27 -19.98 7.22 17.05
N GLY A 28 -21.28 7.31 16.78
CA GLY A 28 -21.80 7.26 15.42
C GLY A 28 -21.71 8.63 14.75
N GLY A 29 -21.22 8.67 13.51
CA GLY A 29 -21.15 9.89 12.72
C GLY A 29 -20.62 9.64 11.30
N ASP A 30 -20.78 10.64 10.45
CA ASP A 30 -20.24 10.69 9.09
C ASP A 30 -19.60 12.07 8.85
N ILE A 31 -18.33 12.08 8.48
CA ILE A 31 -17.56 13.31 8.24
C ILE A 31 -18.09 14.11 7.03
N MET A 32 -18.85 13.45 6.16
CA MET A 32 -19.50 14.08 5.01
C MET A 32 -20.79 14.82 5.39
N GLU A 33 -21.35 14.57 6.57
CA GLU A 33 -22.58 15.22 7.04
C GLU A 33 -22.30 16.49 7.85
N GLU A 34 -23.25 17.42 7.84
CA GLU A 34 -23.22 18.58 8.74
C GLU A 34 -23.18 18.13 10.21
N GLY A 35 -22.44 18.86 11.04
CA GLY A 35 -22.22 18.46 12.43
C GLY A 35 -21.54 17.08 12.59
N LEU A 36 -20.90 16.57 11.52
CA LEU A 36 -20.27 15.24 11.46
C LEU A 36 -21.27 14.08 11.65
N GLY A 37 -22.57 14.31 11.40
CA GLY A 37 -23.62 13.31 11.64
C GLY A 37 -23.77 12.91 13.12
N LEU A 38 -23.20 13.69 14.04
CA LEU A 38 -23.24 13.42 15.47
C LEU A 38 -24.62 13.75 16.03
N ASN A 39 -25.09 12.92 16.97
CA ASN A 39 -26.21 13.33 17.81
C ASN A 39 -25.76 14.39 18.83
N GLN A 40 -26.72 15.12 19.39
CA GLN A 40 -26.44 16.23 20.29
C GLN A 40 -25.72 15.81 21.58
N LEU A 41 -26.04 14.63 22.11
CA LEU A 41 -25.42 14.10 23.33
C LEU A 41 -23.92 13.85 23.10
N ASP A 42 -23.59 13.09 22.05
CA ASP A 42 -22.21 12.76 21.71
C ASP A 42 -21.39 14.01 21.35
N MET A 43 -21.99 14.95 20.61
CA MET A 43 -21.35 16.23 20.32
C MET A 43 -21.00 16.99 21.60
N GLN A 44 -21.92 17.05 22.57
CA GLN A 44 -21.67 17.72 23.83
C GLN A 44 -20.60 17.01 24.67
N THR A 45 -20.66 15.68 24.77
CA THR A 45 -19.63 14.88 25.45
C THR A 45 -18.25 15.12 24.83
N ILE A 46 -18.14 15.16 23.49
CA ILE A 46 -16.88 15.46 22.81
C ILE A 46 -16.38 16.87 23.16
N CYS A 47 -17.24 17.87 23.07
CA CYS A 47 -16.87 19.27 23.39
C CYS A 47 -16.41 19.43 24.85
N ASP A 48 -16.99 18.65 25.77
CA ASP A 48 -16.74 18.76 27.21
C ASP A 48 -15.52 17.95 27.66
N GLU A 49 -15.30 16.76 27.11
CA GLU A 49 -14.36 15.77 27.66
C GLU A 49 -13.11 15.50 26.78
N VAL A 50 -13.14 15.80 25.48
CA VAL A 50 -12.00 15.52 24.60
C VAL A 50 -10.88 16.55 24.78
N SER A 51 -9.63 16.09 24.76
CA SER A 51 -8.45 16.97 24.82
C SER A 51 -7.48 16.76 23.67
N ILE A 52 -7.49 15.60 23.02
CA ILE A 52 -6.57 15.25 21.95
C ILE A 52 -7.38 14.67 20.79
N VAL A 53 -7.20 15.23 19.60
CA VAL A 53 -7.90 14.77 18.38
C VAL A 53 -6.87 14.23 17.39
N PHE A 54 -7.04 12.98 16.96
CA PHE A 54 -6.32 12.40 15.83
C PHE A 54 -7.25 12.31 14.63
N HIS A 55 -7.05 13.19 13.64
CA HIS A 55 -7.82 13.18 12.40
C HIS A 55 -7.15 12.28 11.36
N CYS A 56 -7.64 11.04 11.29
CA CYS A 56 -7.18 10.03 10.33
C CYS A 56 -8.20 9.75 9.21
N ALA A 57 -9.40 10.33 9.26
CA ALA A 57 -10.48 10.03 8.34
C ALA A 57 -10.17 10.60 6.95
N ALA A 58 -10.19 9.74 5.93
CA ALA A 58 -10.01 10.12 4.54
C ALA A 58 -10.47 9.00 3.60
N SER A 59 -10.84 9.36 2.37
CA SER A 59 -10.82 8.37 1.29
C SER A 59 -9.39 8.18 0.82
N VAL A 60 -8.94 6.93 0.80
CA VAL A 60 -7.63 6.52 0.26
C VAL A 60 -7.76 5.84 -1.10
N LYS A 61 -8.93 5.93 -1.74
CA LYS A 61 -9.15 5.38 -3.08
C LYS A 61 -8.61 6.35 -4.12
N PHE A 62 -7.80 5.85 -5.04
CA PHE A 62 -7.16 6.68 -6.07
C PHE A 62 -8.01 6.88 -7.33
N ASP A 63 -9.15 6.20 -7.41
CA ASP A 63 -10.12 6.26 -8.51
C ASP A 63 -11.47 6.88 -8.09
N GLU A 64 -11.52 7.57 -6.95
CA GLU A 64 -12.74 8.21 -6.47
C GLU A 64 -13.00 9.56 -7.17
N ALA A 65 -14.27 9.84 -7.44
CA ALA A 65 -14.71 11.07 -8.09
C ALA A 65 -14.25 12.31 -7.30
N LEU A 66 -13.96 13.40 -8.03
CA LEU A 66 -13.39 14.61 -7.43
C LEU A 66 -14.31 15.22 -6.38
N ARG A 67 -15.63 15.30 -6.65
CA ARG A 67 -16.62 15.83 -5.70
C ARG A 67 -16.60 15.07 -4.38
N ILE A 68 -16.69 13.73 -4.44
CA ILE A 68 -16.67 12.85 -3.25
C ILE A 68 -15.35 13.02 -2.48
N SER A 69 -14.23 13.09 -3.20
CA SER A 69 -12.91 13.26 -2.58
C SER A 69 -12.79 14.61 -1.86
N ILE A 70 -13.35 15.68 -2.42
CA ILE A 70 -13.36 17.02 -1.80
C ILE A 70 -14.29 17.05 -0.60
N GLU A 71 -15.49 16.49 -0.73
CA GLU A 71 -16.46 16.38 0.36
C GLU A 71 -15.85 15.68 1.58
N MET A 72 -15.21 14.54 1.36
CA MET A 72 -14.65 13.75 2.45
C MET A 72 -13.35 14.33 3.03
N ASN A 73 -12.38 14.67 2.17
CA ASN A 73 -11.04 15.02 2.65
C ASN A 73 -10.89 16.50 3.00
N VAL A 74 -11.65 17.39 2.34
CA VAL A 74 -11.50 18.84 2.50
C VAL A 74 -12.62 19.41 3.36
N LEU A 75 -13.87 19.29 2.92
CA LEU A 75 -15.02 19.81 3.67
C LEU A 75 -15.22 19.03 4.98
N GLY A 76 -15.01 17.72 4.95
CA GLY A 76 -14.99 16.90 6.16
C GLY A 76 -13.93 17.34 7.18
N THR A 77 -12.73 17.72 6.72
CA THR A 77 -11.70 18.29 7.59
C THR A 77 -12.14 19.64 8.16
N GLN A 78 -12.75 20.51 7.36
CA GLN A 78 -13.30 21.78 7.82
C GLN A 78 -14.36 21.59 8.91
N ARG A 79 -15.30 20.65 8.73
CA ARG A 79 -16.32 20.33 9.75
C ARG A 79 -15.69 19.81 11.05
N LEU A 80 -14.66 18.97 10.95
CA LEU A 80 -13.94 18.48 12.13
C LEU A 80 -13.21 19.62 12.85
N VAL A 81 -12.58 20.54 12.10
CA VAL A 81 -11.92 21.71 12.68
C VAL A 81 -12.93 22.62 13.37
N ALA A 82 -14.12 22.80 12.80
CA ALA A 82 -15.22 23.53 13.44
C ALA A 82 -15.62 22.89 14.78
N LEU A 83 -15.72 21.56 14.86
CA LEU A 83 -15.91 20.85 16.14
C LEU A 83 -14.75 21.11 17.11
N CYS A 84 -13.51 21.07 16.62
CA CYS A 84 -12.33 21.30 17.46
C CYS A 84 -12.32 22.70 18.11
N HIS A 85 -12.86 23.72 17.46
CA HIS A 85 -13.03 25.05 18.06
C HIS A 85 -14.04 25.07 19.22
N MET A 86 -14.96 24.12 19.26
CA MET A 86 -15.96 24.01 20.35
C MET A 86 -15.46 23.16 21.53
N ILE A 87 -14.34 22.43 21.38
CA ILE A 87 -13.77 21.60 22.43
C ILE A 87 -13.11 22.49 23.49
N LYS A 88 -13.59 22.38 24.74
CA LYS A 88 -13.20 23.26 25.86
C LYS A 88 -11.73 23.14 26.25
N ASN A 89 -11.18 21.93 26.19
CA ASN A 89 -9.85 21.60 26.69
C ASN A 89 -8.94 21.01 25.59
N LEU A 90 -9.06 21.50 24.35
CA LEU A 90 -8.26 20.99 23.24
C LEU A 90 -6.77 21.33 23.45
N LEU A 91 -5.96 20.29 23.64
CA LEU A 91 -4.51 20.38 23.76
C LEU A 91 -3.81 20.24 22.41
N VAL A 92 -4.31 19.39 21.51
CA VAL A 92 -3.72 19.18 20.20
C VAL A 92 -4.69 18.55 19.20
N LEU A 93 -4.62 19.01 17.94
CA LEU A 93 -5.18 18.35 16.78
C LEU A 93 -4.05 17.81 15.90
N VAL A 94 -3.92 16.48 15.82
CA VAL A 94 -3.00 15.81 14.89
C VAL A 94 -3.76 15.50 13.61
N HIS A 95 -3.34 16.11 12.50
CA HIS A 95 -3.91 15.81 11.19
C HIS A 95 -3.00 14.86 10.40
N VAL A 96 -3.57 13.74 9.93
CA VAL A 96 -2.85 12.81 9.06
C VAL A 96 -3.09 13.16 7.60
N SER A 97 -2.04 13.66 6.97
CA SER A 97 -1.99 13.91 5.53
C SER A 97 -1.21 12.78 4.83
N THR A 98 -0.43 13.10 3.80
CA THR A 98 0.44 12.15 3.11
C THR A 98 1.65 12.88 2.54
N ALA A 99 2.81 12.23 2.54
CA ALA A 99 4.01 12.75 1.90
C ALA A 99 3.75 13.07 0.41
N TYR A 100 2.82 12.36 -0.23
CA TYR A 100 2.48 12.50 -1.64
C TYR A 100 1.49 13.63 -1.97
N ALA A 101 1.07 14.45 -0.99
CA ALA A 101 0.16 15.57 -1.22
C ALA A 101 0.73 16.53 -2.27
N ASN A 102 2.06 16.68 -2.28
CA ASN A 102 2.79 17.53 -3.22
C ASN A 102 3.70 16.72 -4.17
N CYS A 103 3.28 15.52 -4.56
CA CYS A 103 4.04 14.61 -5.42
C CYS A 103 4.29 15.10 -6.86
N ASP A 104 3.71 16.24 -7.24
CA ASP A 104 4.00 16.97 -8.47
C ASP A 104 5.40 17.61 -8.47
N LYS A 105 6.03 17.68 -7.30
CA LYS A 105 7.40 18.15 -7.07
C LYS A 105 8.32 16.96 -6.81
N SER A 106 9.61 17.09 -7.13
CA SER A 106 10.63 16.06 -6.86
C SER A 106 11.18 16.16 -5.43
N GLU A 107 11.37 17.37 -4.94
CA GLU A 107 11.80 17.68 -3.58
C GLU A 107 10.62 18.29 -2.80
N ILE A 108 10.32 17.73 -1.64
CA ILE A 108 9.15 18.09 -0.84
C ILE A 108 9.61 18.39 0.59
N LEU A 109 9.39 19.64 0.99
CA LEU A 109 9.77 20.18 2.29
C LEU A 109 8.64 20.04 3.30
N GLU A 110 9.00 20.12 4.58
CA GLU A 110 8.08 20.11 5.73
C GLU A 110 7.38 21.46 5.91
N ILE A 111 6.70 21.92 4.85
CA ILE A 111 5.88 23.13 4.83
C ILE A 111 4.52 22.83 4.20
N ILE A 112 3.52 23.66 4.50
CA ILE A 112 2.26 23.67 3.77
C ILE A 112 2.47 24.50 2.50
N TYR A 113 2.19 23.89 1.35
CA TYR A 113 2.36 24.54 0.06
C TYR A 113 1.12 25.37 -0.30
N PRO A 114 1.29 26.49 -1.02
CA PRO A 114 0.14 27.27 -1.49
C PRO A 114 -0.75 26.41 -2.40
N PRO A 115 -2.07 26.63 -2.38
CA PRO A 115 -2.99 25.82 -3.16
C PRO A 115 -2.77 26.07 -4.67
N PRO A 116 -2.99 25.05 -5.52
CA PRO A 116 -2.88 25.22 -6.97
C PRO A 116 -4.00 26.10 -7.56
N VAL A 117 -5.14 26.20 -6.87
CA VAL A 117 -6.34 26.96 -7.25
C VAL A 117 -6.94 27.57 -5.96
N PRO A 118 -7.46 28.81 -5.98
CA PRO A 118 -8.17 29.37 -4.83
C PRO A 118 -9.34 28.46 -4.40
N GLN A 119 -9.36 28.04 -3.14
CA GLN A 119 -10.28 27.02 -2.63
C GLN A 119 -11.75 27.41 -2.77
N ASN A 120 -12.11 28.64 -2.40
CA ASN A 120 -13.48 29.14 -2.47
C ASN A 120 -14.06 29.04 -3.89
N LYS A 121 -13.26 29.41 -4.89
CA LYS A 121 -13.67 29.32 -6.30
C LYS A 121 -13.83 27.87 -6.76
N LEU A 122 -12.97 26.97 -6.28
CA LEU A 122 -13.06 25.56 -6.59
C LEU A 122 -14.34 24.94 -5.99
N PHE A 123 -14.66 25.27 -4.74
CA PHE A 123 -15.87 24.77 -4.08
C PHE A 123 -17.15 25.34 -4.71
N GLU A 124 -17.19 26.63 -5.02
CA GLU A 124 -18.31 27.25 -5.76
C GLU A 124 -18.52 26.56 -7.12
N ALA A 125 -17.44 26.34 -7.87
CA ALA A 125 -17.51 25.67 -9.16
C ALA A 125 -18.04 24.23 -9.03
N ILE A 126 -17.53 23.47 -8.07
CA ILE A 126 -17.95 22.07 -7.86
C ILE A 126 -19.39 21.99 -7.39
N ASN A 127 -19.84 22.88 -6.50
CA ASN A 127 -21.20 22.85 -5.98
C ASN A 127 -22.24 23.15 -7.06
N TRP A 128 -21.93 24.02 -8.02
CA TRP A 128 -22.86 24.38 -9.09
C TRP A 128 -22.80 23.44 -10.32
N MET A 129 -21.61 22.92 -10.67
CA MET A 129 -21.45 22.04 -11.83
C MET A 129 -22.06 20.66 -11.59
N ASP A 130 -22.55 20.01 -12.65
CA ASP A 130 -22.90 18.59 -12.59
C ASP A 130 -21.66 17.68 -12.65
N ASP A 131 -21.85 16.40 -12.29
CA ASP A 131 -20.74 15.44 -12.21
C ASP A 131 -20.08 15.16 -13.57
N VAL A 132 -20.82 15.26 -14.68
CA VAL A 132 -20.26 15.04 -16.03
C VAL A 132 -19.28 16.16 -16.38
N VAL A 133 -19.63 17.40 -16.06
CA VAL A 133 -18.74 18.56 -16.25
C VAL A 133 -17.53 18.46 -15.32
N ILE A 134 -17.72 18.08 -14.05
CA ILE A 134 -16.62 17.89 -13.09
C ILE A 134 -15.63 16.85 -13.59
N ASP A 135 -16.11 15.70 -14.05
CA ASP A 135 -15.25 14.64 -14.58
C ASP A 135 -14.48 15.10 -15.81
N ALA A 136 -15.08 15.93 -16.67
CA ALA A 136 -14.41 16.49 -17.84
C ALA A 136 -13.30 17.49 -17.49
N ILE A 137 -13.45 18.30 -16.43
CA ILE A 137 -12.44 19.29 -16.00
C ILE A 137 -11.41 18.72 -15.01
N THR A 138 -11.72 17.60 -14.35
CA THR A 138 -10.86 16.98 -13.33
C THR A 138 -9.41 16.79 -13.79
N PRO A 139 -9.12 16.27 -15.01
CA PRO A 139 -7.74 16.14 -15.48
C PRO A 139 -6.96 17.47 -15.50
N HIS A 140 -7.64 18.57 -15.80
CA HIS A 140 -7.02 19.89 -15.79
C HIS A 140 -6.73 20.37 -14.36
N LEU A 141 -7.66 20.14 -13.42
CA LEU A 141 -7.50 20.47 -12.01
C LEU A 141 -6.40 19.65 -11.32
N LEU A 142 -6.24 18.38 -11.72
CA LEU A 142 -5.15 17.53 -11.23
C LEU A 142 -3.78 18.02 -11.69
N GLY A 143 -3.68 18.61 -12.88
CA GLY A 143 -2.41 19.06 -13.46
C GLY A 143 -1.39 17.92 -13.54
N LYS A 144 -0.31 17.98 -12.75
CA LYS A 144 0.75 16.96 -12.70
C LYS A 144 0.49 15.85 -11.66
N ARG A 145 -0.62 15.92 -10.93
CA ARG A 145 -0.99 14.96 -9.90
C ARG A 145 -1.57 13.68 -10.51
N PRO A 146 -1.28 12.51 -9.94
CA PRO A 146 -1.76 11.24 -10.48
C PRO A 146 -3.24 10.97 -10.21
N ASN A 147 -3.82 11.58 -9.18
CA ASN A 147 -5.16 11.25 -8.71
C ASN A 147 -5.75 12.35 -7.80
N THR A 148 -7.07 12.27 -7.60
CA THR A 148 -7.88 13.15 -6.74
C THR A 148 -7.45 13.11 -5.27
N TYR A 149 -6.98 11.95 -4.78
CA TYR A 149 -6.48 11.81 -3.41
C TYR A 149 -5.33 12.79 -3.10
N THR A 150 -4.30 12.82 -3.94
CA THR A 150 -3.14 13.71 -3.75
C THR A 150 -3.52 15.19 -3.81
N LEU A 151 -4.42 15.56 -4.71
CA LEU A 151 -4.95 16.92 -4.79
C LEU A 151 -5.72 17.30 -3.52
N THR A 152 -6.65 16.46 -3.09
CA THR A 152 -7.54 16.77 -1.97
C THR A 152 -6.83 16.79 -0.63
N LYS A 153 -5.79 15.96 -0.44
CA LYS A 153 -4.91 16.08 0.74
C LYS A 153 -4.13 17.39 0.77
N ALA A 154 -3.61 17.85 -0.37
CA ALA A 154 -2.96 19.17 -0.44
C ALA A 154 -3.95 20.32 -0.15
N LEU A 155 -5.18 20.23 -0.66
CA LEU A 155 -6.23 21.21 -0.37
C LEU A 155 -6.63 21.19 1.11
N ALA A 156 -6.75 20.02 1.74
CA ALA A 156 -7.07 19.91 3.16
C ALA A 156 -6.03 20.59 4.07
N GLU A 157 -4.74 20.48 3.74
CA GLU A 157 -3.68 21.17 4.49
C GLU A 157 -3.76 22.68 4.37
N VAL A 158 -4.11 23.21 3.19
CA VAL A 158 -4.32 24.64 3.00
C VAL A 158 -5.54 25.11 3.80
N GLN A 159 -6.63 24.33 3.79
CA GLN A 159 -7.83 24.64 4.57
C GLN A 159 -7.51 24.73 6.07
N LEU A 160 -6.65 23.84 6.57
CA LEU A 160 -6.19 23.87 7.97
C LEU A 160 -5.45 25.17 8.32
N MET A 161 -4.69 25.76 7.39
CA MET A 161 -4.02 27.04 7.67
C MET A 161 -5.01 28.18 7.91
N GLU A 162 -6.15 28.16 7.22
CA GLU A 162 -7.18 29.17 7.33
C GLU A 162 -8.06 28.93 8.55
N ASP A 163 -8.61 27.72 8.67
CA ASP A 163 -9.64 27.41 9.67
C ASP A 163 -9.04 27.12 11.05
N ALA A 164 -7.84 26.54 11.12
CA ALA A 164 -7.25 26.04 12.36
C ALA A 164 -6.15 26.95 12.92
N ARG A 165 -6.04 28.21 12.45
CA ARG A 165 -4.96 29.15 12.82
C ARG A 165 -4.80 29.38 14.33
N ARG A 166 -5.89 29.24 15.11
CA ARG A 166 -5.90 29.41 16.57
C ARG A 166 -5.83 28.09 17.34
N LEU A 167 -5.76 26.95 16.65
CA LEU A 167 -5.73 25.65 17.28
C LEU A 167 -4.30 25.10 17.33
N PRO A 168 -3.95 24.30 18.35
CA PRO A 168 -2.67 23.61 18.44
C PRO A 168 -2.61 22.43 17.44
N VAL A 169 -2.43 22.74 16.15
CA VAL A 169 -2.37 21.73 15.08
C VAL A 169 -0.94 21.26 14.84
N ILE A 170 -0.78 19.98 14.50
CA ILE A 170 0.42 19.40 13.90
C ILE A 170 0.03 18.45 12.77
N ILE A 171 0.71 18.54 11.62
CA ILE A 171 0.44 17.70 10.46
C ILE A 171 1.49 16.60 10.37
N VAL A 172 1.05 15.34 10.29
CA VAL A 172 1.92 14.20 10.02
C VAL A 172 1.66 13.68 8.61
N ARG A 173 2.70 13.59 7.80
CA ARG A 173 2.67 13.14 6.40
C ARG A 173 3.42 11.81 6.26
N PRO A 174 2.74 10.66 6.41
CA PRO A 174 3.33 9.36 6.12
C PRO A 174 3.52 9.14 4.62
N SER A 175 4.55 8.36 4.26
CA SER A 175 4.70 7.76 2.94
C SER A 175 3.79 6.52 2.77
N ILE A 176 4.19 5.52 1.99
CA ILE A 176 3.34 4.35 1.73
C ILE A 176 3.31 3.47 2.97
N ILE A 177 2.19 3.50 3.71
CA ILE A 177 2.03 2.69 4.91
C ILE A 177 2.01 1.20 4.54
N GLY A 178 2.96 0.44 5.10
CA GLY A 178 3.08 -1.00 4.97
C GLY A 178 2.58 -1.75 6.20
N ALA A 179 2.94 -3.03 6.28
CA ALA A 179 2.63 -3.85 7.44
C ALA A 179 3.40 -3.38 8.70
N MET A 180 2.93 -3.86 9.84
CA MET A 180 3.56 -3.64 11.14
C MET A 180 4.97 -4.23 11.20
N TRP A 181 5.94 -3.50 11.74
CA TRP A 181 7.32 -3.96 11.86
C TRP A 181 7.57 -4.75 13.15
N GLN A 182 7.12 -4.24 14.30
CA GLN A 182 7.38 -4.81 15.62
C GLN A 182 6.11 -5.06 16.42
N ASP A 183 5.41 -4.02 16.86
CA ASP A 183 4.45 -4.13 17.96
C ASP A 183 2.99 -3.89 17.54
N PRO A 184 2.02 -4.69 18.03
CA PRO A 184 2.18 -5.93 18.81
C PRO A 184 2.35 -7.19 17.94
N LEU A 185 2.30 -7.08 16.61
CA LEU A 185 2.09 -8.21 15.71
C LEU A 185 2.89 -8.05 14.39
N PRO A 186 4.16 -8.50 14.34
CA PRO A 186 5.01 -8.33 13.16
C PRO A 186 4.38 -8.87 11.87
N GLY A 187 4.42 -8.05 10.83
CA GLY A 187 3.84 -8.33 9.52
C GLY A 187 2.33 -8.13 9.42
N TRP A 188 1.65 -7.72 10.49
CA TRP A 188 0.20 -7.54 10.45
C TRP A 188 -0.24 -6.43 9.48
N THR A 189 -1.26 -6.76 8.69
CA THR A 189 -2.00 -5.88 7.77
C THR A 189 -3.35 -6.53 7.47
N ASP A 190 -4.40 -5.74 7.26
CA ASP A 190 -5.79 -6.21 7.14
C ASP A 190 -6.45 -5.86 5.80
N ASN A 191 -5.73 -5.22 4.88
CA ASN A 191 -6.28 -4.71 3.64
C ASN A 191 -5.37 -5.01 2.43
N TYR A 192 -5.91 -4.83 1.23
CA TYR A 192 -5.19 -5.03 -0.04
C TYR A 192 -4.63 -3.72 -0.60
N ASN A 193 -4.58 -2.64 0.17
CA ASN A 193 -4.21 -1.32 -0.35
C ASN A 193 -2.71 -1.25 -0.66
N GLY A 194 -2.38 -0.49 -1.71
CA GLY A 194 -0.99 -0.22 -2.12
C GLY A 194 -0.14 -1.49 -2.30
N PRO A 195 1.04 -1.59 -1.63
CA PRO A 195 1.98 -2.69 -1.82
C PRO A 195 1.42 -4.05 -1.39
N THR A 196 0.55 -4.12 -0.39
CA THR A 196 -0.06 -5.39 0.07
C THR A 196 -0.80 -6.10 -1.07
N GLY A 197 -1.57 -5.34 -1.85
CA GLY A 197 -2.30 -5.84 -3.02
C GLY A 197 -1.38 -6.36 -4.11
N ILE A 198 -0.30 -5.64 -4.41
CA ILE A 198 0.74 -6.08 -5.35
C ILE A 198 1.37 -7.39 -4.86
N PHE A 199 1.77 -7.46 -3.59
CA PHE A 199 2.46 -8.61 -3.03
C PHE A 199 1.59 -9.86 -3.09
N ALA A 200 0.31 -9.74 -2.74
CA ALA A 200 -0.66 -10.82 -2.86
C ALA A 200 -0.87 -11.26 -4.32
N ALA A 201 -0.97 -10.30 -5.26
CA ALA A 201 -1.14 -10.58 -6.68
C ALA A 201 0.09 -11.29 -7.29
N CYS A 202 1.29 -10.88 -6.90
CA CYS A 202 2.55 -11.55 -7.29
C CYS A 202 2.63 -12.96 -6.70
N GLY A 203 2.29 -13.13 -5.41
CA GLY A 203 2.28 -14.42 -4.74
C GLY A 203 1.27 -15.40 -5.33
N LYS A 204 0.10 -14.92 -5.79
CA LYS A 204 -0.87 -15.75 -6.50
C LYS A 204 -0.46 -16.07 -7.95
N GLY A 205 0.58 -15.41 -8.46
CA GLY A 205 1.03 -15.54 -9.85
C GLY A 205 0.11 -14.85 -10.87
N VAL A 206 -0.83 -14.00 -10.42
CA VAL A 206 -1.73 -13.23 -11.30
C VAL A 206 -1.09 -11.92 -11.77
N LEU A 207 -0.08 -11.42 -11.06
CA LEU A 207 0.73 -10.29 -11.50
C LEU A 207 2.16 -10.76 -11.74
N THR A 208 2.57 -10.85 -13.01
CA THR A 208 3.95 -11.26 -13.35
C THR A 208 4.79 -10.21 -14.07
N ASN A 209 4.15 -9.13 -14.50
CA ASN A 209 4.81 -8.00 -15.16
C ASN A 209 4.26 -6.71 -14.56
N MET A 210 5.13 -5.74 -14.30
CA MET A 210 4.77 -4.41 -13.85
C MET A 210 5.54 -3.37 -14.68
N CYS A 211 4.94 -2.19 -14.85
CA CYS A 211 5.64 -1.03 -15.37
C CYS A 211 6.13 -0.19 -14.19
N GLY A 212 7.44 0.02 -14.11
CA GLY A 212 8.09 0.63 -12.95
C GLY A 212 9.57 0.86 -13.21
N SER A 213 10.17 1.72 -12.40
CA SER A 213 11.62 1.94 -12.40
C SER A 213 12.27 1.03 -11.37
N SER A 214 13.21 0.21 -11.82
CA SER A 214 14.00 -0.66 -10.94
C SER A 214 14.88 0.13 -9.97
N SER A 215 15.27 1.37 -10.31
CA SER A 215 16.14 2.23 -9.51
C SER A 215 15.38 3.23 -8.63
N ALA A 216 14.07 3.39 -8.83
CA ALA A 216 13.27 4.30 -8.00
C ALA A 216 13.18 3.79 -6.55
N LYS A 217 13.22 4.75 -5.61
CA LYS A 217 13.03 4.50 -4.18
C LYS A 217 11.59 4.03 -3.93
N ALA A 218 11.45 2.96 -3.16
CA ALA A 218 10.17 2.48 -2.67
C ALA A 218 9.99 2.96 -1.22
N ASP A 219 9.36 4.12 -1.06
CA ASP A 219 9.19 4.76 0.24
C ASP A 219 8.03 4.11 1.01
N ILE A 220 8.31 2.94 1.59
CA ILE A 220 7.39 2.19 2.44
C ILE A 220 7.72 2.49 3.91
N ILE A 221 6.71 2.81 4.71
CA ILE A 221 6.86 3.07 6.14
C ILE A 221 5.95 2.12 6.95
N PRO A 222 6.45 1.43 7.99
CA PRO A 222 5.60 0.56 8.84
C PRO A 222 4.51 1.35 9.58
N VAL A 223 3.32 0.74 9.72
CA VAL A 223 2.16 1.38 10.38
C VAL A 223 2.40 1.72 11.87
N ASP A 224 3.20 0.91 12.56
CA ASP A 224 3.58 1.12 13.96
C ASP A 224 4.55 2.30 14.12
N ILE A 225 5.47 2.51 13.17
CA ILE A 225 6.32 3.72 13.15
C ILE A 225 5.46 4.99 13.01
N VAL A 226 4.49 4.99 12.09
CA VAL A 226 3.57 6.13 11.90
C VAL A 226 2.73 6.36 13.15
N SER A 227 2.20 5.29 13.76
CA SER A 227 1.36 5.39 14.96
C SER A 227 2.15 5.94 16.16
N ASN A 228 3.37 5.46 16.37
CA ASN A 228 4.26 5.93 17.43
C ASN A 228 4.64 7.39 17.22
N LEU A 229 4.98 7.77 15.98
CA LEU A 229 5.26 9.16 15.64
C LEU A 229 4.05 10.06 15.95
N MET A 230 2.84 9.64 15.60
CA MET A 230 1.65 10.46 15.84
C MET A 230 1.44 10.73 17.34
N ILE A 231 1.65 9.71 18.19
CA ILE A 231 1.53 9.86 19.65
C ILE A 231 2.58 10.84 20.18
N VAL A 232 3.84 10.70 19.75
CA VAL A 232 4.93 11.57 20.20
C VAL A 232 4.78 12.98 19.65
N ALA A 233 4.33 13.13 18.40
CA ALA A 233 4.03 14.42 17.79
C ALA A 233 2.89 15.14 18.52
N ALA A 234 1.85 14.41 18.96
CA ALA A 234 0.78 14.96 19.77
C ALA A 234 1.34 15.54 21.08
N ALA A 235 2.09 14.73 21.84
CA ALA A 235 2.70 15.14 23.11
C ALA A 235 3.70 16.29 22.93
N HIS A 236 4.51 16.28 21.86
CA HIS A 236 5.43 17.38 21.57
C HIS A 236 4.68 18.69 21.31
N ARG A 237 3.59 18.63 20.52
CA ARG A 237 2.81 19.82 20.17
C ARG A 237 2.10 20.44 21.37
N THR A 238 1.79 19.68 22.43
CA THR A 238 1.17 20.23 23.65
C THR A 238 2.11 21.13 24.45
N TYR A 239 3.43 20.97 24.30
CA TYR A 239 4.44 21.75 25.05
C TYR A 239 5.23 22.72 24.19
N THR A 240 4.97 22.78 22.88
CA THR A 240 5.73 23.61 21.95
C THR A 240 4.83 24.53 21.15
N GLU A 241 5.25 25.78 21.05
CA GLU A 241 4.61 26.78 20.21
C GLU A 241 5.36 26.93 18.88
N TYR A 242 4.60 27.18 17.82
CA TYR A 242 5.12 27.40 16.47
C TYR A 242 4.40 28.61 15.86
N GLU A 243 5.14 29.41 15.08
CA GLU A 243 4.56 30.55 14.35
C GLU A 243 3.59 30.11 13.24
N SER A 244 3.77 28.90 12.71
CA SER A 244 2.94 28.28 11.69
C SER A 244 2.68 26.82 12.03
N ILE A 245 1.70 26.18 11.39
CA ILE A 245 1.37 24.77 11.64
C ILE A 245 2.58 23.89 11.26
N PRO A 246 3.22 23.21 12.23
CA PRO A 246 4.34 22.33 11.92
C PRO A 246 3.89 21.12 11.10
N VAL A 247 4.72 20.74 10.14
CA VAL A 247 4.54 19.53 9.32
C VAL A 247 5.70 18.59 9.61
N ILE A 248 5.43 17.30 9.79
CA ILE A 248 6.44 16.26 9.96
C ILE A 248 6.24 15.17 8.92
N HIS A 249 7.27 14.89 8.13
CA HIS A 249 7.28 13.75 7.21
C HIS A 249 7.63 12.46 7.95
N CYS A 250 6.90 11.38 7.67
CA CYS A 250 7.19 10.04 8.16
C CYS A 250 7.50 9.14 6.96
N CYS A 251 8.75 9.21 6.51
CA CYS A 251 9.21 8.58 5.27
C CYS A 251 10.47 7.75 5.54
N SER A 252 10.64 6.64 4.81
CA SER A 252 11.88 5.85 4.84
C SER A 252 12.88 6.29 3.78
N GLY A 253 12.45 6.95 2.69
CA GLY A 253 13.25 7.19 1.50
C GLY A 253 14.51 8.07 1.70
N ALA A 254 14.53 8.94 2.70
CA ALA A 254 15.71 9.75 3.04
C ALA A 254 16.62 9.08 4.09
N LEU A 255 16.04 8.29 5.01
CA LEU A 255 16.74 7.79 6.20
C LEU A 255 17.21 6.33 6.05
N ASN A 256 16.45 5.51 5.34
CA ASN A 256 16.74 4.09 5.13
C ASN A 256 16.17 3.64 3.76
N PRO A 257 16.72 4.12 2.64
CA PRO A 257 16.15 3.90 1.31
C PRO A 257 16.21 2.44 0.87
N VAL A 258 15.13 1.97 0.24
CA VAL A 258 15.08 0.70 -0.50
C VAL A 258 14.60 0.92 -1.92
N GLN A 259 15.08 0.12 -2.88
CA GLN A 259 14.69 0.20 -4.29
C GLN A 259 13.62 -0.83 -4.64
N TRP A 260 12.77 -0.52 -5.61
CA TRP A 260 11.78 -1.47 -6.11
C TRP A 260 12.41 -2.77 -6.66
N ALA A 261 13.60 -2.70 -7.27
CA ALA A 261 14.30 -3.90 -7.74
C ALA A 261 14.60 -4.90 -6.61
N PHE A 262 15.00 -4.39 -5.43
CA PHE A 262 15.25 -5.21 -4.26
C PHE A 262 13.96 -5.90 -3.79
N ILE A 263 12.88 -5.14 -3.63
CA ILE A 263 11.56 -5.65 -3.20
C ILE A 263 11.06 -6.73 -4.16
N VAL A 264 11.15 -6.49 -5.47
CA VAL A 264 10.69 -7.43 -6.50
C VAL A 264 11.50 -8.73 -6.49
N ASN A 265 12.82 -8.65 -6.29
CA ASN A 265 13.64 -9.83 -6.11
C ASN A 265 13.26 -10.59 -4.83
N PHE A 266 13.07 -9.86 -3.72
CA PHE A 266 12.69 -10.43 -2.43
C PHE A 266 11.36 -11.19 -2.52
N ILE A 267 10.32 -10.58 -3.09
CA ILE A 267 8.99 -11.16 -3.27
C ILE A 267 9.05 -12.46 -4.07
N GLU A 268 9.76 -12.46 -5.20
CA GLU A 268 9.88 -13.65 -6.03
C GLU A 268 10.57 -14.79 -5.29
N ARG A 269 11.67 -14.50 -4.57
CA ARG A 269 12.38 -15.53 -3.79
C ARG A 269 11.53 -16.03 -2.62
N PHE A 270 10.83 -15.13 -1.93
CA PHE A 270 9.93 -15.48 -0.84
C PHE A 270 8.84 -16.43 -1.32
N PHE A 271 8.04 -16.08 -2.33
CA PHE A 271 6.91 -16.91 -2.76
C PHE A 271 7.33 -18.21 -3.47
N ARG A 272 8.58 -18.31 -3.95
CA ARG A 272 9.14 -19.60 -4.40
C ARG A 272 9.47 -20.53 -3.23
N ALA A 273 9.87 -19.99 -2.07
CA ALA A 273 10.20 -20.77 -0.87
C ALA A 273 8.97 -21.04 0.02
N TYR A 274 8.09 -20.04 0.12
CA TYR A 274 6.88 -19.95 0.93
C TYR A 274 5.65 -19.60 0.06
N PRO A 275 5.26 -20.48 -0.89
CA PRO A 275 4.15 -20.19 -1.81
C PRO A 275 2.81 -20.02 -1.08
N LEU A 276 1.89 -19.31 -1.74
CA LEU A 276 0.49 -19.28 -1.34
C LEU A 276 -0.18 -20.62 -1.64
N ASN A 277 -1.26 -20.94 -0.92
CA ASN A 277 -1.95 -22.23 -1.07
C ASN A 277 -2.60 -22.36 -2.46
N GLU A 278 -3.11 -21.24 -2.99
CA GLU A 278 -3.76 -21.14 -4.30
C GLU A 278 -2.96 -20.24 -5.27
N CYS A 279 -1.80 -20.72 -5.71
CA CYS A 279 -1.10 -20.10 -6.84
C CYS A 279 -1.75 -20.53 -8.17
N TYR A 280 -2.03 -19.57 -9.05
CA TYR A 280 -2.52 -19.83 -10.41
C TYR A 280 -1.37 -20.03 -11.40
N ARG A 281 -0.21 -19.45 -11.08
CA ARG A 281 1.01 -19.52 -11.89
C ARG A 281 2.21 -19.47 -10.96
N ILE A 282 3.35 -19.93 -11.46
CA ILE A 282 4.64 -19.79 -10.77
C ILE A 282 4.86 -18.30 -10.44
N PRO A 283 5.00 -17.93 -9.16
CA PRO A 283 5.29 -16.56 -8.76
C PRO A 283 6.57 -16.08 -9.45
N SER A 284 6.43 -15.01 -10.21
CA SER A 284 7.52 -14.33 -10.92
C SER A 284 7.08 -12.91 -11.13
N THR A 285 7.98 -11.94 -11.03
CA THR A 285 7.62 -10.53 -11.23
C THR A 285 8.76 -9.79 -11.90
N HIS A 286 8.46 -9.17 -13.04
CA HIS A 286 9.43 -8.43 -13.85
C HIS A 286 9.00 -6.98 -13.98
N PHE A 287 9.95 -6.08 -13.74
CA PHE A 287 9.78 -4.65 -13.97
C PHE A 287 10.21 -4.31 -15.40
N HIS A 288 9.36 -3.57 -16.09
CA HIS A 288 9.61 -3.05 -17.41
C HIS A 288 9.69 -1.53 -17.32
N SER A 289 10.86 -0.97 -17.62
CA SER A 289 11.03 0.49 -17.69
C SER A 289 10.29 1.10 -18.88
N SER A 290 10.04 0.31 -19.93
CA SER A 290 9.28 0.73 -21.11
C SER A 290 7.81 0.34 -20.99
N ARG A 291 6.94 1.34 -21.16
CA ARG A 291 5.48 1.17 -21.18
C ARG A 291 5.02 0.22 -22.29
N LEU A 292 5.58 0.40 -23.50
CA LEU A 292 5.26 -0.44 -24.66
C LEU A 292 5.61 -1.90 -24.39
N LEU A 293 6.80 -2.15 -23.82
CA LEU A 293 7.24 -3.50 -23.51
C LEU A 293 6.40 -4.15 -22.41
N PHE A 294 5.99 -3.37 -21.41
CA PHE A 294 5.04 -3.82 -20.39
C PHE A 294 3.72 -4.25 -21.04
N GLU A 295 3.09 -3.40 -21.84
CA GLU A 295 1.79 -3.68 -22.47
C GLU A 295 1.87 -4.91 -23.38
N PHE A 296 2.89 -4.97 -24.25
CA PHE A 296 3.12 -6.13 -25.10
C PHE A 296 3.22 -7.43 -24.28
N ASN A 297 4.05 -7.44 -23.23
CA ASN A 297 4.18 -8.61 -22.35
C ASN A 297 2.89 -8.91 -21.57
N PHE A 298 2.17 -7.89 -21.15
CA PHE A 298 0.93 -8.05 -20.39
C PHE A 298 -0.16 -8.68 -21.26
N TYR A 299 -0.38 -8.17 -22.47
CA TYR A 299 -1.36 -8.73 -23.40
C TYR A 299 -0.96 -10.13 -23.86
N LEU A 300 0.31 -10.37 -24.17
CA LEU A 300 0.80 -11.68 -24.62
C LEU A 300 0.72 -12.75 -23.52
N LYS A 301 1.15 -12.43 -22.29
CA LYS A 301 1.30 -13.43 -21.20
C LYS A 301 0.08 -13.56 -20.30
N HIS A 302 -0.83 -12.59 -20.32
CA HIS A 302 -1.99 -12.55 -19.43
C HIS A 302 -3.32 -12.43 -20.19
N MET A 303 -3.59 -11.29 -20.86
CA MET A 303 -4.92 -11.05 -21.45
C MET A 303 -5.25 -12.00 -22.60
N GLY A 304 -4.32 -12.25 -23.53
CA GLY A 304 -4.53 -13.18 -24.65
C GLY A 304 -4.89 -14.59 -24.18
N PRO A 305 -4.05 -15.22 -23.33
CA PRO A 305 -4.39 -16.52 -22.72
C PRO A 305 -5.71 -16.49 -21.93
N ALA A 306 -6.00 -15.40 -21.23
CA ALA A 306 -7.25 -15.27 -20.48
C ALA A 306 -8.50 -15.26 -21.38
N TYR A 307 -8.45 -14.59 -22.53
CA TYR A 307 -9.56 -14.63 -23.50
C TYR A 307 -9.77 -16.04 -24.04
N LEU A 308 -8.69 -16.77 -24.36
CA LEU A 308 -8.77 -18.14 -24.83
C LEU A 308 -9.36 -19.07 -23.75
N ILE A 309 -8.88 -18.96 -22.51
CA ILE A 309 -9.37 -19.78 -21.40
C ILE A 309 -10.83 -19.45 -21.09
N ASP A 310 -11.22 -18.18 -21.06
CA ASP A 310 -12.60 -17.77 -20.82
C ASP A 310 -13.54 -18.27 -21.93
N LEU A 311 -13.09 -18.28 -23.18
CA LEU A 311 -13.84 -18.86 -24.30
C LEU A 311 -14.02 -20.38 -24.14
N LEU A 312 -12.95 -21.10 -23.81
CA LEU A 312 -13.02 -22.55 -23.55
C LEU A 312 -13.92 -22.87 -22.35
N ASN A 313 -13.84 -22.07 -21.28
CA ASN A 313 -14.68 -22.21 -20.10
C ASN A 313 -16.16 -21.97 -20.39
N ALA A 314 -16.49 -21.11 -21.36
CA ALA A 314 -17.88 -20.88 -21.77
C ALA A 314 -18.53 -22.14 -22.36
N PHE A 315 -17.74 -23.05 -22.96
CA PHE A 315 -18.23 -24.31 -23.52
C PHE A 315 -18.12 -25.47 -22.52
N TRP A 316 -17.01 -25.58 -21.78
CA TRP A 316 -16.65 -26.82 -21.06
C TRP A 316 -16.16 -26.61 -19.62
N GLY A 317 -16.20 -25.40 -19.08
CA GLY A 317 -15.45 -25.09 -17.86
C GLY A 317 -16.22 -24.36 -16.76
N PRO A 318 -15.52 -24.08 -15.64
CA PRO A 318 -16.08 -23.34 -14.53
C PRO A 318 -16.38 -21.89 -14.94
N LYS A 319 -17.36 -21.26 -14.28
CA LYS A 319 -17.79 -19.86 -14.55
C LYS A 319 -16.77 -18.79 -14.10
N ILE A 320 -15.49 -19.14 -14.00
CA ILE A 320 -14.40 -18.22 -13.66
C ILE A 320 -14.04 -17.42 -14.92
N ARG A 321 -13.98 -16.09 -14.79
CA ARG A 321 -13.58 -15.19 -15.87
C ARG A 321 -12.22 -14.56 -15.58
N PHE A 322 -11.17 -15.12 -16.14
CA PHE A 322 -9.79 -14.65 -16.01
C PHE A 322 -9.60 -13.24 -16.57
N THR A 323 -10.34 -12.88 -17.63
CA THR A 323 -10.34 -11.52 -18.17
C THR A 323 -10.74 -10.48 -17.12
N ARG A 324 -11.71 -10.79 -16.26
CA ARG A 324 -12.11 -9.90 -15.15
C ARG A 324 -11.01 -9.76 -14.10
N ILE A 325 -10.30 -10.86 -13.80
CA ILE A 325 -9.17 -10.84 -12.86
C ILE A 325 -8.05 -9.95 -13.42
N TYR A 326 -7.64 -10.17 -14.66
CA TYR A 326 -6.56 -9.39 -15.26
C TYR A 326 -6.94 -7.92 -15.50
N LYS A 327 -8.22 -7.59 -15.76
CA LYS A 327 -8.67 -6.19 -15.78
C LYS A 327 -8.50 -5.52 -14.41
N LYS A 328 -8.79 -6.22 -13.30
CA LYS A 328 -8.53 -5.72 -11.95
C LYS A 328 -7.03 -5.53 -11.69
N VAL A 329 -6.21 -6.49 -12.11
CA VAL A 329 -4.74 -6.40 -11.99
C VAL A 329 -4.20 -5.23 -12.79
N LEU A 330 -4.65 -5.03 -14.03
CA LEU A 330 -4.21 -3.90 -14.85
C LEU A 330 -4.57 -2.57 -14.18
N ARG A 331 -5.81 -2.41 -13.69
CA ARG A 331 -6.19 -1.21 -12.92
C ARG A 331 -5.28 -0.96 -11.73
N LEU A 332 -4.98 -1.98 -10.93
CA LEU A 332 -4.03 -1.85 -9.82
C LEU A 332 -2.65 -1.36 -10.28
N VAL A 333 -2.12 -1.91 -11.38
CA VAL A 333 -0.83 -1.50 -11.94
C VAL A 333 -0.88 -0.06 -12.46
N GLU A 334 -1.94 0.33 -13.17
CA GLU A 334 -2.11 1.72 -13.66
C GLU A 334 -2.18 2.72 -12.51
N THR A 335 -2.99 2.42 -11.50
CA THR A 335 -3.17 3.27 -10.31
C THR A 335 -1.86 3.52 -9.57
N LEU A 336 -0.96 2.53 -9.57
CA LEU A 336 0.33 2.62 -8.87
C LEU A 336 1.49 3.05 -9.78
N HIS A 337 1.29 3.10 -11.10
CA HIS A 337 2.33 3.37 -12.08
C HIS A 337 3.10 4.67 -11.80
N TYR A 338 2.39 5.72 -11.37
CA TYR A 338 2.99 7.01 -11.03
C TYR A 338 4.02 6.89 -9.91
N PHE A 339 3.71 6.09 -8.88
CA PHE A 339 4.51 5.88 -7.68
C PHE A 339 5.62 4.85 -7.86
N THR A 340 5.47 3.90 -8.79
CA THR A 340 6.49 2.88 -9.08
C THR A 340 7.54 3.33 -10.10
N THR A 341 7.28 4.41 -10.85
CA THR A 341 8.20 4.93 -11.89
C THR A 341 9.02 6.15 -11.47
N ARG A 342 8.60 6.83 -10.41
CA ARG A 342 9.23 8.05 -9.91
C ARG A 342 9.80 7.83 -8.51
N GLY A 343 10.78 8.67 -8.16
CA GLY A 343 11.29 8.81 -6.80
C GLY A 343 11.09 10.23 -6.32
N TRP A 344 10.99 10.39 -5.01
CA TRP A 344 10.85 11.67 -4.32
C TRP A 344 11.91 11.79 -3.24
N ASP A 345 12.32 13.02 -2.98
CA ASP A 345 13.17 13.37 -1.85
C ASP A 345 12.32 14.18 -0.86
N PHE A 346 11.88 13.50 0.19
CA PHE A 346 11.13 14.10 1.30
C PHE A 346 12.10 14.59 2.37
N ASP A 347 12.01 15.86 2.74
CA ASP A 347 12.75 16.36 3.90
C ASP A 347 12.35 15.56 5.15
N SER A 348 13.30 15.30 6.06
CA SER A 348 13.10 14.47 7.26
C SER A 348 13.62 15.15 8.54
N LYS A 349 13.91 16.45 8.49
CA LYS A 349 14.46 17.20 9.62
C LYS A 349 13.53 17.18 10.84
N GLY A 350 12.23 17.34 10.65
CA GLY A 350 11.23 17.31 11.71
C GLY A 350 11.19 15.97 12.43
N LEU A 351 11.24 14.86 11.67
CA LEU A 351 11.30 13.51 12.22
C LEU A 351 12.57 13.28 13.06
N ILE A 352 13.73 13.67 12.53
CA ILE A 352 15.02 13.52 13.23
C ILE A 352 15.03 14.37 14.51
N LYS A 353 14.64 15.64 14.42
CA LYS A 353 14.61 16.57 15.56
C LYS A 353 13.67 16.06 16.66
N LEU A 354 12.50 15.56 16.29
CA LEU A 354 11.55 15.01 17.25
C LEU A 354 12.11 13.75 17.92
N TRP A 355 12.75 12.86 17.15
CA TRP A 355 13.44 11.69 17.71
C TRP A 355 14.52 12.10 18.71
N GLU A 356 15.39 13.04 18.36
CA GLU A 356 16.50 13.48 19.21
C GLU A 356 16.04 14.12 20.53
N THR A 357 14.89 14.80 20.51
CA THR A 357 14.30 15.45 21.70
C THR A 357 13.43 14.53 22.56
N THR A 358 13.12 13.32 22.07
CA THR A 358 12.36 12.32 22.83
C THR A 358 13.26 11.64 23.88
N SER A 359 12.72 11.37 25.07
CA SER A 359 13.43 10.68 26.16
C SER A 359 13.86 9.27 25.76
N GLU A 360 14.91 8.72 26.37
CA GLU A 360 15.37 7.35 26.07
C GLU A 360 14.35 6.28 26.49
N GLU A 361 13.53 6.57 27.50
CA GLU A 361 12.41 5.74 27.92
C GLU A 361 11.31 5.72 26.84
N ASP A 362 10.89 6.90 26.36
CA ASP A 362 9.84 7.02 25.36
C ASP A 362 10.30 6.50 23.99
N LYS A 363 11.59 6.65 23.62
CA LYS A 363 12.15 6.04 22.40
C LYS A 363 11.99 4.53 22.37
N LYS A 364 12.03 3.86 23.53
CA LYS A 364 11.84 2.41 23.64
C LYS A 364 10.37 2.01 23.52
N ILE A 365 9.45 2.83 24.04
CA ILE A 365 8.01 2.54 24.04
C ILE A 365 7.37 2.94 22.71
N PHE A 366 7.70 4.12 22.21
CA PHE A 366 7.18 4.73 20.99
C PHE A 366 8.29 4.84 19.94
N ASN A 367 8.89 3.71 19.55
CA ASN A 367 9.94 3.73 18.54
C ASN A 367 9.39 4.15 17.17
N PHE A 368 9.92 5.23 16.60
CA PHE A 368 9.62 5.69 15.24
C PHE A 368 10.88 5.93 14.40
N ASP A 369 12.02 5.36 14.78
CA ASP A 369 13.29 5.48 14.04
C ASP A 369 13.44 4.38 12.98
N VAL A 370 13.07 4.71 11.76
CA VAL A 370 13.14 3.80 10.61
C VAL A 370 14.57 3.38 10.22
N ARG A 371 15.61 4.06 10.70
CA ARG A 371 17.02 3.69 10.43
C ARG A 371 17.37 2.33 11.04
N GLN A 372 16.64 1.91 12.06
CA GLN A 372 16.84 0.64 12.75
C GLN A 372 16.19 -0.55 12.00
N LEU A 373 15.42 -0.29 10.94
CA LEU A 373 14.69 -1.30 10.20
C LEU A 373 15.61 -2.09 9.25
N ASP A 374 15.68 -3.40 9.47
CA ASP A 374 16.30 -4.35 8.53
C ASP A 374 15.29 -4.75 7.45
N TRP A 375 15.56 -4.38 6.20
CA TRP A 375 14.63 -4.59 5.08
C TRP A 375 14.36 -6.06 4.79
N ASP A 376 15.36 -6.94 4.88
CA ASP A 376 15.18 -8.38 4.67
C ASP A 376 14.22 -8.97 5.71
N SER A 377 14.45 -8.66 7.00
CA SER A 377 13.62 -9.12 8.11
C SER A 377 12.21 -8.55 8.03
N TYR A 378 12.06 -7.26 7.73
CA TYR A 378 10.76 -6.59 7.60
C TYR A 378 9.95 -7.16 6.43
N LEU A 379 10.54 -7.28 5.23
CA LEU A 379 9.83 -7.81 4.05
C LEU A 379 9.43 -9.28 4.25
N PHE A 380 10.25 -10.07 4.95
CA PHE A 380 9.87 -11.43 5.30
C PHE A 380 8.59 -11.46 6.16
N ASP A 381 8.57 -10.67 7.23
CA ASP A 381 7.43 -10.64 8.17
C ASP A 381 6.19 -10.08 7.48
N TYR A 382 6.35 -9.03 6.67
CA TYR A 382 5.29 -8.46 5.84
C TYR A 382 4.71 -9.53 4.90
N LEU A 383 5.52 -10.24 4.11
CA LEU A 383 5.01 -11.25 3.18
C LEU A 383 4.36 -12.46 3.87
N MET A 384 4.88 -12.87 5.03
CA MET A 384 4.20 -13.84 5.88
C MET A 384 2.84 -13.32 6.38
N GLY A 385 2.78 -12.04 6.75
CA GLY A 385 1.55 -11.37 7.14
C GLY A 385 0.54 -11.27 6.00
N VAL A 386 0.98 -10.99 4.76
CA VAL A 386 0.12 -11.05 3.57
C VAL A 386 -0.46 -12.47 3.42
N LYS A 387 0.37 -13.50 3.57
CA LYS A 387 -0.08 -14.90 3.53
C LYS A 387 -1.13 -15.19 4.63
N ARG A 388 -0.84 -14.80 5.87
CA ARG A 388 -1.64 -15.15 7.06
C ARG A 388 -2.91 -14.32 7.25
N TYR A 389 -2.83 -12.99 7.14
CA TYR A 389 -3.91 -12.08 7.53
C TYR A 389 -4.76 -11.63 6.33
N VAL A 390 -4.14 -11.45 5.17
CA VAL A 390 -4.80 -10.92 3.98
C VAL A 390 -5.36 -12.04 3.11
N VAL A 391 -4.50 -12.99 2.72
CA VAL A 391 -4.91 -14.17 1.93
C VAL A 391 -5.57 -15.25 2.79
N LYS A 392 -5.34 -15.21 4.11
CA LYS A 392 -5.89 -16.17 5.10
C LYS A 392 -5.43 -17.61 4.90
N ASP A 393 -4.23 -17.79 4.37
CA ASP A 393 -3.58 -19.10 4.30
C ASP A 393 -3.11 -19.53 5.69
N ARG A 394 -3.34 -20.79 6.03
CA ARG A 394 -2.75 -21.39 7.22
C ARG A 394 -1.30 -21.79 6.97
N LEU A 395 -0.42 -21.50 7.92
CA LEU A 395 1.03 -21.75 7.77
C LEU A 395 1.40 -23.24 7.83
N ASP A 396 0.58 -24.07 8.47
CA ASP A 396 0.71 -25.53 8.50
C ASP A 396 0.41 -26.19 7.14
N GLU A 397 -0.34 -25.51 6.26
CA GLU A 397 -0.60 -25.98 4.88
C GLU A 397 0.56 -25.70 3.90
N LEU A 398 1.71 -25.21 4.36
CA LEU A 398 2.86 -24.94 3.49
C LEU A 398 3.30 -26.15 2.62
N PRO A 399 3.29 -27.42 3.11
CA PRO A 399 3.60 -28.58 2.26
C PRO A 399 2.63 -28.73 1.08
N LYS A 400 1.33 -28.45 1.29
CA LYS A 400 0.30 -28.47 0.24
C LYS A 400 0.55 -27.36 -0.78
N ALA A 401 0.87 -26.15 -0.32
CA ALA A 401 1.24 -25.03 -1.20
C ALA A 401 2.48 -25.36 -2.06
N ARG A 402 3.50 -25.98 -1.47
CA ARG A 402 4.69 -26.44 -2.21
C ARG A 402 4.35 -27.49 -3.26
N ARG A 403 3.44 -28.42 -2.94
CA ARG A 403 2.95 -29.42 -3.91
C ARG A 403 2.23 -28.77 -5.08
N ASN A 404 1.36 -27.78 -4.81
CA ASN A 404 0.70 -27.00 -5.87
C ASN A 404 1.75 -26.32 -6.78
N LEU A 405 2.75 -25.64 -6.20
CA LEU A 405 3.82 -25.00 -6.97
C LEU A 405 4.62 -26.01 -7.82
N SER A 406 4.91 -27.20 -7.30
CA SER A 406 5.59 -28.27 -8.05
C SER A 406 4.77 -28.74 -9.25
N TRP A 407 3.44 -28.87 -9.11
CA TRP A 407 2.56 -29.18 -10.24
C TRP A 407 2.57 -28.07 -11.29
N LEU A 408 2.53 -26.80 -10.88
CA LEU A 408 2.63 -25.67 -11.82
C LEU A 408 3.95 -25.68 -12.59
N LYS A 409 5.07 -26.02 -11.93
CA LYS A 409 6.37 -26.20 -12.59
C LYS A 409 6.35 -27.36 -13.59
N LEU A 410 5.70 -28.46 -13.25
CA LEU A 410 5.54 -29.60 -14.15
C LEU A 410 4.70 -29.21 -15.38
N TYR A 411 3.54 -28.57 -15.19
CA TYR A 411 2.69 -28.11 -16.29
C TYR A 411 3.42 -27.13 -17.22
N ALA A 412 4.16 -26.18 -16.65
CA ALA A 412 4.98 -25.26 -17.43
C ALA A 412 6.06 -26.00 -18.24
N SER A 413 6.69 -27.02 -17.65
CA SER A 413 7.70 -27.83 -18.33
C SER A 413 7.11 -28.64 -19.48
N VAL A 414 5.97 -29.31 -19.26
CA VAL A 414 5.25 -30.07 -20.30
C VAL A 414 4.81 -29.15 -21.44
N PHE A 415 4.26 -27.97 -21.10
CA PHE A 415 3.87 -26.97 -22.08
C PHE A 415 5.07 -26.50 -22.92
N ASN A 416 6.20 -26.18 -22.27
CA ASN A 416 7.42 -25.79 -22.98
C ASN A 416 7.96 -26.92 -23.89
N ALA A 417 7.91 -28.17 -23.44
CA ALA A 417 8.28 -29.32 -24.26
C ALA A 417 7.40 -29.44 -25.52
N PHE A 418 6.09 -29.22 -25.36
CA PHE A 418 5.14 -29.21 -26.47
C PHE A 418 5.41 -28.07 -27.48
N ILE A 419 5.69 -26.86 -26.99
CA ILE A 419 6.08 -25.72 -27.84
C ILE A 419 7.35 -26.02 -28.63
N TRP A 420 8.39 -26.56 -27.99
CA TRP A 420 9.62 -26.96 -28.69
C TRP A 420 9.37 -28.05 -29.73
N TRP A 421 8.51 -29.02 -29.41
CA TRP A 421 8.12 -30.06 -30.37
C TRP A 421 7.41 -29.48 -31.61
N ILE A 422 6.49 -28.53 -31.44
CA ILE A 422 5.83 -27.81 -32.55
C ILE A 422 6.86 -27.02 -33.36
N SER A 423 7.68 -26.20 -32.70
CA SER A 423 8.68 -25.35 -33.35
C SER A 423 9.66 -26.15 -34.21
N ILE A 424 10.15 -27.29 -33.69
CA ILE A 424 11.04 -28.18 -34.44
C ILE A 424 10.31 -28.81 -35.64
N ARG A 425 9.03 -29.18 -35.51
CA ARG A 425 8.25 -29.71 -36.65
C ARG A 425 8.00 -28.68 -37.74
N MET A 426 7.79 -27.42 -37.36
CA MET A 426 7.54 -26.33 -38.32
C MET A 426 8.83 -25.88 -39.01
N PHE A 427 9.87 -25.54 -38.26
CA PHE A 427 11.05 -24.86 -38.79
C PHE A 427 12.22 -25.78 -39.17
N ALA A 428 12.28 -27.00 -38.64
CA ALA A 428 13.34 -27.97 -38.94
C ALA A 428 12.84 -29.15 -39.78
N ARG A 429 11.74 -29.00 -40.53
CA ARG A 429 11.09 -30.07 -41.30
C ARG A 429 12.04 -30.74 -42.31
N GLN A 430 12.90 -29.97 -42.96
CA GLN A 430 13.86 -30.45 -43.96
C GLN A 430 15.18 -30.99 -43.35
N ARG A 431 15.34 -30.92 -42.03
CA ARG A 431 16.56 -31.37 -41.33
C ARG A 431 16.46 -32.83 -40.90
N SER A 432 17.62 -33.45 -40.69
CA SER A 432 17.72 -34.86 -40.27
C SER A 432 17.00 -35.12 -38.94
N ARG A 433 16.55 -36.36 -38.73
CA ARG A 433 15.90 -36.77 -37.47
C ARG A 433 16.79 -36.51 -36.25
N ARG A 434 18.09 -36.80 -36.34
CA ARG A 434 19.06 -36.55 -35.27
C ARG A 434 19.14 -35.06 -34.90
N TYR A 435 19.22 -34.18 -35.91
CA TYR A 435 19.24 -32.73 -35.69
C TYR A 435 17.98 -32.25 -34.97
N ARG A 436 16.80 -32.69 -35.41
CA ARG A 436 15.52 -32.30 -34.80
C ARG A 436 15.43 -32.69 -33.31
N TRP A 437 15.82 -33.92 -32.97
CA TRP A 437 15.87 -34.36 -31.57
C TRP A 437 16.89 -33.59 -30.76
N PHE A 438 18.10 -33.39 -31.27
CA PHE A 438 19.16 -32.66 -30.58
C PHE A 438 18.75 -31.20 -30.29
N SER A 439 18.31 -30.46 -31.30
CA SER A 439 17.90 -29.05 -31.16
C SER A 439 16.66 -28.90 -30.26
N GLY A 440 15.69 -29.81 -30.36
CA GLY A 440 14.51 -29.81 -29.50
C GLY A 440 14.85 -30.07 -28.03
N SER A 441 15.69 -31.08 -27.77
CA SER A 441 16.14 -31.42 -26.42
C SER A 441 16.98 -30.31 -25.79
N ILE A 442 17.88 -29.67 -26.54
CA ILE A 442 18.66 -28.53 -26.07
C ILE A 442 17.75 -27.33 -25.78
N GLY A 443 16.85 -26.99 -26.70
CA GLY A 443 15.91 -25.88 -26.51
C GLY A 443 15.06 -26.08 -25.26
N PHE A 444 14.52 -27.29 -25.08
CA PHE A 444 13.79 -27.67 -23.87
C PHE A 444 14.67 -27.56 -22.63
N LEU A 445 15.88 -28.14 -22.63
CA LEU A 445 16.79 -28.11 -21.49
C LEU A 445 17.16 -26.69 -21.08
N LEU A 446 17.52 -25.83 -22.04
CA LEU A 446 17.84 -24.43 -21.79
C LEU A 446 16.64 -23.67 -21.22
N THR A 447 15.44 -23.90 -21.77
CA THR A 447 14.20 -23.28 -21.27
C THR A 447 13.84 -23.79 -19.87
N TYR A 448 14.08 -25.06 -19.59
CA TYR A 448 13.85 -25.68 -18.29
C TYR A 448 14.80 -25.12 -17.24
N ILE A 449 16.10 -25.04 -17.54
CA ILE A 449 17.10 -24.38 -16.69
C ILE A 449 16.68 -22.93 -16.46
N TRP A 450 16.31 -22.21 -17.53
CA TRP A 450 15.91 -20.80 -17.43
C TRP A 450 14.69 -20.58 -16.52
N SER A 451 13.71 -21.48 -16.57
CA SER A 451 12.46 -21.35 -15.82
C SER A 451 12.58 -21.76 -14.35
N ASN A 452 13.47 -22.71 -14.06
CA ASN A 452 13.62 -23.30 -12.73
C ASN A 452 14.77 -22.72 -11.92
N TYR A 453 15.83 -22.25 -12.58
CA TYR A 453 16.94 -21.57 -11.93
C TYR A 453 16.64 -20.09 -11.79
N ASN A 454 16.90 -19.53 -10.61
CA ASN A 454 16.75 -18.09 -10.39
C ASN A 454 18.12 -17.43 -10.55
N PHE A 455 18.31 -16.68 -11.63
CA PHE A 455 19.56 -15.94 -11.91
C PHE A 455 19.67 -14.63 -11.12
N ARG A 456 18.67 -14.28 -10.30
CA ARG A 456 18.71 -13.07 -9.49
C ARG A 456 19.59 -13.25 -8.24
N PRO A 457 20.11 -12.14 -7.68
CA PRO A 457 20.93 -12.19 -6.47
C PRO A 457 20.22 -12.95 -5.33
N PRO A 458 20.98 -13.72 -4.52
CA PRO A 458 20.42 -14.35 -3.34
C PRO A 458 19.93 -13.29 -2.35
N VAL A 459 18.94 -13.69 -1.57
CA VAL A 459 18.27 -12.90 -0.53
C VAL A 459 18.22 -13.76 0.72
N ARG A 460 18.40 -13.14 1.89
CA ARG A 460 18.36 -13.84 3.17
C ARG A 460 16.91 -13.98 3.61
N LEU A 461 16.40 -15.21 3.58
CA LEU A 461 15.07 -15.53 4.10
C LEU A 461 15.20 -16.16 5.49
N LYS A 462 14.40 -15.68 6.44
CA LYS A 462 14.22 -16.31 7.74
C LYS A 462 13.59 -17.70 7.59
N SER A 463 13.73 -18.52 8.63
CA SER A 463 12.99 -19.78 8.70
C SER A 463 11.54 -19.55 9.12
N LEU A 464 10.65 -20.49 8.79
CA LEU A 464 9.26 -20.44 9.28
C LEU A 464 9.21 -20.54 10.81
N GLU A 465 10.14 -21.27 11.43
CA GLU A 465 10.18 -21.43 12.88
C GLU A 465 10.62 -20.14 13.59
N GLU A 466 11.62 -19.42 13.05
CA GLU A 466 11.99 -18.08 13.53
C GLU A 466 10.80 -17.12 13.50
N TYR A 467 10.00 -17.17 12.42
CA TYR A 467 8.80 -16.34 12.30
C TYR A 467 7.71 -16.73 13.29
N LYS A 468 7.45 -18.03 13.46
CA LYS A 468 6.47 -18.52 14.44
C LYS A 468 6.85 -18.12 15.86
N GLN A 469 8.11 -18.30 16.24
CA GLN A 469 8.62 -17.90 17.57
C GLN A 469 8.42 -16.41 17.84
N ARG A 470 8.62 -15.56 16.81
CA ARG A 470 8.43 -14.11 16.94
C ARG A 470 6.96 -13.68 16.99
N THR A 471 6.04 -14.46 16.42
CA THR A 471 4.62 -14.10 16.27
C THR A 471 3.67 -14.92 17.15
N SER A 472 4.18 -15.86 17.95
CA SER A 472 3.44 -16.66 18.92
C SER A 472 3.32 -15.91 20.25
N PHE A 473 2.44 -14.91 20.30
CA PHE A 473 2.04 -14.23 21.54
C PHE A 473 0.53 -14.29 21.77
#